data_AF-A0ABD1MHX0-F1
#
_entry.id   AF-A0ABD1MHX0-F1
#
_cell.length_a   1.000
_cell.length_b   1.000
_cell.length_c   1.000
_cell.angle_alpha   90.00
_cell.angle_beta   90.00
_cell.angle_gamma   90.00
#
_symmetry.space_group_name_H-M   'P 1'
#
loop_
_entity.id
_entity.type
_entity.pdbx_description
1 polymer ?
#
loop_
_entity_poly.entity_id
_entity_poly.type
_entity_poly.pdbx_seq_one_letter_code
_entity_poly.pdbx_strand_id
1 'polypeptide(L)'
;MALLERVSDLLRWQQKDPSFILPWKQDSLPIFGESSPLYHTRKRPEPLTAEEGSDLELANQRLLELCQKCVDANMPLLVDAEHTTVQPAIDYFTYSSARMHNKDDRPIVFGTIQTYLKDAKERLLLTTEAAEKMGIPMGFKLVRGAYMSTESKLAESLGYESPIHNTIQDTHNCFNDCSSFLLEKVSNGPGSVVLATHNIESGFQVSKYMPFGPVEMVMPYLIRRAEENRGLLSASGFDKQLMRKELGRRLKAAVF
;
A
#
# COMPACT_ATOMS: atom_id res chain seq x y z
N MET A 1 -13.34 -10.96 -14.91
CA MET A 1 -12.39 -10.05 -14.24
C MET A 1 -12.84 -9.90 -12.82
N ALA A 2 -11.91 -9.82 -11.87
CA ALA A 2 -12.28 -9.63 -10.47
C ALA A 2 -12.93 -8.24 -10.29
N LEU A 3 -13.92 -8.12 -9.41
CA LEU A 3 -14.66 -6.87 -9.18
C LEU A 3 -13.73 -5.66 -8.94
N LEU A 4 -12.64 -5.85 -8.20
CA LEU A 4 -11.65 -4.79 -7.94
C LEU A 4 -10.96 -4.28 -9.21
N GLU A 5 -10.73 -5.15 -10.20
CA GLU A 5 -10.18 -4.75 -11.50
C GLU A 5 -11.20 -3.90 -12.25
N ARG A 6 -12.47 -4.33 -12.28
CA ARG A 6 -13.58 -3.59 -12.91
C ARG A 6 -13.75 -2.20 -12.31
N VAL A 7 -13.77 -2.11 -10.97
CA VAL A 7 -13.88 -0.84 -10.25
C VAL A 7 -12.65 0.04 -10.55
N SER A 8 -11.45 -0.54 -10.54
CA SER A 8 -10.23 0.21 -10.85
C SER A 8 -10.20 0.74 -12.28
N ASP A 9 -10.69 -0.03 -13.26
CA ASP A 9 -10.80 0.42 -14.65
C ASP A 9 -11.79 1.57 -14.81
N LEU A 10 -12.95 1.48 -14.16
CA LEU A 10 -13.95 2.55 -14.15
C LEU A 10 -13.38 3.84 -13.52
N LEU A 11 -12.66 3.73 -12.40
CA LEU A 11 -12.01 4.86 -11.73
C LEU A 11 -10.91 5.48 -12.59
N ARG A 12 -10.05 4.66 -13.23
CA ARG A 12 -9.04 5.15 -14.16
C ARG A 12 -9.65 5.83 -15.38
N TRP A 13 -10.76 5.32 -15.88
CA TRP A 13 -11.43 5.94 -17.03
C TRP A 13 -12.02 7.30 -16.64
N GLN A 14 -12.66 7.42 -15.48
CA GLN A 14 -13.12 8.71 -14.96
C GLN A 14 -11.96 9.70 -14.76
N GLN A 15 -10.77 9.24 -14.37
CA GLN A 15 -9.59 10.11 -14.30
C GLN A 15 -9.17 10.66 -15.68
N LYS A 16 -9.30 9.88 -16.75
CA LYS A 16 -9.01 10.32 -18.12
C LYS A 16 -10.09 11.22 -18.70
N ASP A 17 -11.35 10.94 -18.34
CA ASP A 17 -12.53 11.63 -18.82
C ASP A 17 -13.43 11.97 -17.62
N PRO A 18 -13.25 13.16 -17.01
CA PRO A 18 -14.05 13.58 -15.87
C PRO A 18 -15.55 13.71 -16.16
N SER A 19 -15.97 13.75 -17.44
CA SER A 19 -17.39 13.73 -17.82
C SER A 19 -18.03 12.34 -17.64
N PHE A 20 -17.21 11.29 -17.49
CA PHE A 20 -17.67 9.94 -17.21
C PHE A 20 -18.11 9.79 -15.75
N ILE A 21 -19.41 9.88 -15.53
CA ILE A 21 -20.01 9.80 -14.20
C ILE A 21 -20.20 8.34 -13.77
N LEU A 22 -19.74 8.03 -12.56
CA LEU A 22 -19.90 6.73 -11.91
C LEU A 22 -21.02 6.84 -10.87
N PRO A 23 -22.24 6.32 -11.14
CA PRO A 23 -23.41 6.57 -10.29
C PRO A 23 -23.30 5.96 -8.88
N TRP A 24 -22.48 4.91 -8.73
CA TRP A 24 -22.20 4.25 -7.45
C TRP A 24 -21.06 4.89 -6.67
N LYS A 25 -20.30 5.83 -7.27
CA LYS A 25 -19.10 6.40 -6.65
C LYS A 25 -19.51 7.45 -5.63
N GLN A 26 -19.05 7.26 -4.40
CA GLN A 26 -19.20 8.19 -3.29
C GLN A 26 -18.00 9.14 -3.24
N ASP A 27 -18.14 10.24 -2.49
CA ASP A 27 -17.05 11.16 -2.23
C ASP A 27 -15.91 10.45 -1.48
N SER A 28 -14.71 10.49 -2.05
CA SER A 28 -13.47 9.99 -1.46
C SER A 28 -12.37 11.05 -1.51
N LEU A 29 -11.22 10.73 -0.92
CA LEU A 29 -9.99 11.49 -1.16
C LEU A 29 -9.41 11.16 -2.55
N PRO A 30 -8.52 12.00 -3.11
CA PRO A 30 -7.83 11.72 -4.35
C PRO A 30 -7.10 10.37 -4.31
N ILE A 31 -7.27 9.55 -5.35
CA ILE A 31 -6.60 8.24 -5.50
C ILE A 31 -5.55 8.23 -6.62
N PHE A 32 -5.50 9.28 -7.44
CA PHE A 32 -4.57 9.45 -8.55
C PHE A 32 -3.87 10.80 -8.45
N GLY A 33 -2.62 10.85 -8.91
CA GLY A 33 -1.90 12.05 -9.29
C GLY A 33 -1.84 12.20 -10.82
N GLU A 34 -1.25 13.28 -11.31
CA GLU A 34 -1.00 13.49 -12.74
C GLU A 34 -0.04 12.43 -13.31
N SER A 35 0.93 11.98 -12.51
CA SER A 35 1.89 10.94 -12.91
C SER A 35 1.39 9.51 -12.74
N SER A 36 0.16 9.32 -12.24
CA SER A 36 -0.38 7.98 -11.97
C SER A 36 -0.54 7.15 -13.26
N PRO A 37 -0.18 5.85 -13.23
CA PRO A 37 -0.27 4.98 -14.40
C PRO A 37 -1.73 4.67 -14.75
N LEU A 38 -2.20 5.22 -15.87
CA LEU A 38 -3.56 4.96 -16.38
C LEU A 38 -3.59 3.98 -17.57
N TYR A 39 -2.46 3.39 -17.93
CA TYR A 39 -2.32 2.56 -19.14
C TYR A 39 -3.05 1.21 -19.05
N HIS A 40 -3.47 0.78 -17.87
CA HIS A 40 -4.27 -0.44 -17.67
C HIS A 40 -5.60 -0.37 -18.44
N THR A 41 -6.23 0.81 -18.47
CA THR A 41 -7.56 1.01 -19.05
C THR A 41 -7.47 1.73 -20.39
N ARG A 42 -7.24 0.98 -21.47
CA ARG A 42 -6.98 1.55 -22.81
C ARG A 42 -8.23 1.99 -23.56
N LYS A 43 -9.36 1.36 -23.25
CA LYS A 43 -10.66 1.60 -23.88
C LYS A 43 -11.67 1.92 -22.80
N ARG A 44 -12.75 2.60 -23.19
CA ARG A 44 -13.87 2.90 -22.30
C ARG A 44 -14.40 1.58 -21.72
N PRO A 45 -14.36 1.39 -20.39
CA PRO A 45 -14.94 0.21 -19.77
C PRO A 45 -16.47 0.31 -19.80
N GLU A 46 -17.11 -0.84 -19.92
CA GLU A 46 -18.56 -0.93 -19.73
C GLU A 46 -18.93 -0.64 -18.27
N PRO A 47 -20.10 -0.02 -18.01
CA PRO A 47 -20.63 0.11 -16.66
C PRO A 47 -20.68 -1.22 -15.91
N LEU A 48 -20.73 -1.16 -14.58
CA LEU A 48 -20.96 -2.36 -13.77
C LEU A 48 -22.30 -2.97 -14.15
N THR A 49 -22.33 -4.30 -14.24
CA THR A 49 -23.58 -5.06 -14.31
C THR A 49 -24.35 -4.92 -12.99
N ALA A 50 -25.63 -5.30 -12.99
CA ALA A 50 -26.44 -5.28 -11.76
C ALA A 50 -25.85 -6.17 -10.66
N GLU A 51 -25.30 -7.34 -11.04
CA GLU A 51 -24.60 -8.26 -10.12
C GLU A 51 -23.33 -7.62 -9.55
N GLU A 52 -22.46 -7.07 -10.41
CA GLU A 52 -21.24 -6.38 -9.96
C GLU A 52 -21.56 -5.15 -9.08
N GLY A 53 -22.66 -4.45 -9.36
CA GLY A 53 -23.14 -3.36 -8.53
C GLY A 53 -23.59 -3.83 -7.14
N SER A 54 -24.30 -4.95 -7.07
CA SER A 54 -24.70 -5.56 -5.80
C SER A 54 -23.49 -6.08 -5.00
N ASP A 55 -22.52 -6.70 -5.68
CA ASP A 55 -21.29 -7.18 -5.05
C ASP A 55 -20.43 -6.02 -4.53
N LEU A 56 -20.39 -4.91 -5.26
CA LEU A 56 -19.71 -3.68 -4.85
C LEU A 56 -20.33 -3.11 -3.58
N GLU A 57 -21.66 -3.03 -3.53
CA GLU A 57 -22.37 -2.55 -2.35
C GLU A 57 -22.10 -3.46 -1.13
N LEU A 58 -22.17 -4.77 -1.32
CA LEU A 58 -21.89 -5.75 -0.26
C LEU A 58 -20.43 -5.67 0.22
N ALA A 59 -19.47 -5.49 -0.68
CA ALA A 59 -18.07 -5.31 -0.33
C ALA A 59 -17.86 -4.04 0.51
N ASN A 60 -18.51 -2.94 0.13
CA ASN A 60 -18.46 -1.69 0.88
C ASN A 60 -19.09 -1.83 2.27
N GLN A 61 -20.27 -2.45 2.36
CA GLN A 61 -20.94 -2.71 3.65
C GLN A 61 -20.06 -3.53 4.60
N ARG A 62 -19.43 -4.60 4.11
CA ARG A 62 -18.50 -5.43 4.91
C ARG A 62 -17.30 -4.63 5.42
N LEU A 63 -16.72 -3.77 4.58
CA LEU A 63 -15.60 -2.93 5.00
C LEU A 63 -16.04 -1.92 6.07
N LEU A 64 -17.21 -1.29 5.90
CA LEU A 64 -17.72 -0.33 6.88
C LEU A 64 -18.05 -1.00 8.22
N GLU A 65 -18.65 -2.20 8.21
CA GLU A 65 -18.87 -2.98 9.43
C GLU A 65 -17.55 -3.32 10.14
N LEU A 66 -16.51 -3.68 9.37
CA LEU A 66 -15.17 -3.91 9.93
C LEU A 66 -14.57 -2.63 10.52
N CYS A 67 -14.66 -1.51 9.80
CA CYS A 67 -14.21 -0.20 10.29
C CYS A 67 -14.92 0.19 11.59
N GLN A 68 -16.24 -0.02 11.68
CA GLN A 68 -17.01 0.30 12.88
C GLN A 68 -16.55 -0.56 14.07
N LYS A 69 -16.34 -1.86 13.88
CA LYS A 69 -15.78 -2.72 14.94
C LYS A 69 -14.39 -2.28 15.39
N CYS A 70 -13.56 -1.79 14.46
CA CYS A 70 -12.25 -1.22 14.77
C CYS A 70 -12.37 0.08 15.58
N VAL A 71 -13.34 0.95 15.24
CA VAL A 71 -13.66 2.15 16.04
C VAL A 71 -14.10 1.76 17.45
N ASP A 72 -15.05 0.84 17.58
CA ASP A 72 -15.60 0.41 18.87
C ASP A 72 -14.52 -0.23 19.77
N ALA A 73 -13.57 -0.95 19.17
CA ALA A 73 -12.45 -1.58 19.86
C ALA A 73 -11.24 -0.63 20.04
N ASN A 74 -11.28 0.59 19.51
CA ASN A 74 -10.15 1.53 19.44
C ASN A 74 -8.88 0.89 18.85
N MET A 75 -9.06 0.14 17.75
CA MET A 75 -8.01 -0.63 17.08
C MET A 75 -7.79 -0.13 15.65
N PRO A 76 -6.55 0.25 15.27
CA PRO A 76 -6.25 0.63 13.90
C PRO A 76 -6.50 -0.51 12.90
N LEU A 77 -7.12 -0.16 11.76
CA LEU A 77 -7.28 -1.01 10.58
C LEU A 77 -6.30 -0.56 9.51
N LEU A 78 -5.34 -1.42 9.18
CA LEU A 78 -4.37 -1.20 8.11
C LEU A 78 -4.82 -1.92 6.85
N VAL A 79 -5.21 -1.17 5.82
CA VAL A 79 -5.59 -1.73 4.52
C VAL A 79 -4.33 -1.91 3.68
N ASP A 80 -4.03 -3.16 3.33
CA ASP A 80 -2.87 -3.49 2.53
C ASP A 80 -3.00 -3.00 1.08
N ALA A 81 -1.86 -2.72 0.46
CA ALA A 81 -1.77 -2.41 -0.95
C ALA A 81 -1.42 -3.68 -1.77
N GLU A 82 -1.90 -3.72 -3.00
CA GLU A 82 -1.73 -4.82 -3.95
C GLU A 82 -1.13 -4.31 -5.28
N HIS A 83 -1.40 -5.02 -6.37
CA HIS A 83 -0.96 -4.66 -7.72
C HIS A 83 -1.61 -3.37 -8.22
N THR A 84 -0.92 -2.64 -9.09
CA THR A 84 -1.43 -1.40 -9.69
C THR A 84 -2.75 -1.60 -10.45
N THR A 85 -3.05 -2.83 -10.89
CA THR A 85 -4.29 -3.23 -11.58
C THR A 85 -5.54 -3.11 -10.70
N VAL A 86 -5.42 -3.28 -9.38
CA VAL A 86 -6.53 -3.23 -8.42
C VAL A 86 -6.41 -2.11 -7.38
N GLN A 87 -5.23 -1.52 -7.25
CA GLN A 87 -4.95 -0.50 -6.22
C GLN A 87 -5.94 0.67 -6.21
N PRO A 88 -6.41 1.22 -7.35
CA PRO A 88 -7.37 2.33 -7.33
C PRO A 88 -8.68 1.99 -6.61
N ALA A 89 -9.20 0.76 -6.79
CA ALA A 89 -10.38 0.31 -6.05
C ALA A 89 -10.10 0.22 -4.55
N ILE A 90 -8.95 -0.34 -4.16
CA ILE A 90 -8.53 -0.47 -2.75
C ILE A 90 -8.40 0.92 -2.10
N ASP A 91 -7.71 1.86 -2.77
CA ASP A 91 -7.54 3.22 -2.28
C ASP A 91 -8.90 3.94 -2.17
N TYR A 92 -9.79 3.76 -3.16
CA TYR A 92 -11.14 4.33 -3.14
C TYR A 92 -11.96 3.83 -1.93
N PHE A 93 -11.97 2.52 -1.68
CA PHE A 93 -12.68 1.96 -0.52
C PHE A 93 -12.06 2.42 0.80
N THR A 94 -10.73 2.44 0.87
CA THR A 94 -9.99 2.85 2.06
C THR A 94 -10.27 4.31 2.40
N TYR A 95 -10.18 5.21 1.43
CA TYR A 95 -10.35 6.64 1.65
C TYR A 95 -11.81 7.02 1.87
N SER A 96 -12.76 6.35 1.20
CA SER A 96 -14.19 6.49 1.51
C SER A 96 -14.48 6.08 2.96
N SER A 97 -13.91 4.95 3.41
CA SER A 97 -14.09 4.46 4.77
C SER A 97 -13.39 5.35 5.81
N ALA A 98 -12.19 5.84 5.50
CA ALA A 98 -11.46 6.80 6.33
C ALA A 98 -12.27 8.09 6.49
N ARG A 99 -12.85 8.64 5.42
CA ARG A 99 -13.72 9.82 5.50
C ARG A 99 -14.92 9.63 6.43
N MET A 100 -15.44 8.41 6.56
CA MET A 100 -16.58 8.12 7.44
C MET A 100 -16.17 7.89 8.91
N HIS A 101 -15.02 7.27 9.15
CA HIS A 101 -14.65 6.75 10.48
C HIS A 101 -13.47 7.45 11.13
N ASN A 102 -12.57 8.06 10.35
CA ASN A 102 -11.46 8.82 10.90
C ASN A 102 -11.99 10.15 11.42
N LYS A 103 -12.02 10.27 12.74
CA LYS A 103 -12.46 11.44 13.49
C LYS A 103 -11.42 11.74 14.56
N ASP A 104 -11.51 12.95 15.12
CA ASP A 104 -10.62 13.43 16.19
C ASP A 104 -9.13 13.43 15.79
N ASP A 105 -8.21 13.22 16.72
CA ASP A 105 -6.76 13.31 16.46
C ASP A 105 -6.12 11.98 16.03
N ARG A 106 -6.85 10.86 16.12
CA ARG A 106 -6.28 9.52 15.91
C ARG A 106 -7.01 8.77 14.79
N PRO A 107 -6.39 8.61 13.60
CA PRO A 107 -7.01 7.85 12.52
C PRO A 107 -7.18 6.38 12.93
N ILE A 108 -8.29 5.77 12.52
CA ILE A 108 -8.56 4.34 12.71
C ILE A 108 -8.25 3.59 11.42
N VAL A 109 -8.61 4.14 10.27
CA VAL A 109 -8.37 3.54 8.95
C VAL A 109 -7.08 4.08 8.35
N PHE A 110 -6.18 3.17 7.98
CA PHE A 110 -4.88 3.48 7.40
C PHE A 110 -4.80 2.95 5.96
N GLY A 111 -4.43 3.81 5.03
CA GLY A 111 -4.07 3.42 3.66
C GLY A 111 -2.60 3.04 3.55
N THR A 112 -2.25 2.23 2.55
CA THR A 112 -0.85 1.83 2.30
C THR A 112 -0.32 2.51 1.04
N ILE A 113 0.79 3.25 1.18
CA ILE A 113 1.51 3.85 0.05
C ILE A 113 2.75 3.01 -0.27
N GLN A 114 2.86 2.60 -1.53
CA GLN A 114 3.97 1.79 -2.04
C GLN A 114 4.98 2.70 -2.76
N THR A 115 6.11 2.99 -2.14
CA THR A 115 7.08 4.01 -2.58
C THR A 115 8.03 3.56 -3.69
N TYR A 116 7.90 2.31 -4.16
CA TYR A 116 8.51 1.85 -5.41
C TYR A 116 7.81 2.43 -6.64
N LEU A 117 6.56 2.89 -6.53
CA LEU A 117 5.83 3.52 -7.62
C LEU A 117 6.29 4.98 -7.77
N LYS A 118 6.50 5.39 -9.02
CA LYS A 118 6.91 6.76 -9.36
C LYS A 118 5.90 7.82 -8.89
N ASP A 119 4.62 7.47 -8.82
CA ASP A 119 3.51 8.36 -8.44
C ASP A 119 3.25 8.43 -6.92
N ALA A 120 3.97 7.64 -6.11
CA ALA A 120 3.64 7.44 -4.70
C ALA A 120 3.68 8.73 -3.87
N LYS A 121 4.74 9.53 -4.05
CA LYS A 121 4.89 10.81 -3.36
C LYS A 121 3.80 11.80 -3.76
N GLU A 122 3.49 11.89 -5.05
CA GLU A 122 2.46 12.78 -5.55
C GLU A 122 1.08 12.42 -4.95
N ARG A 123 0.68 11.14 -5.04
CA ARG A 123 -0.59 10.69 -4.45
C ARG A 123 -0.66 10.94 -2.96
N LEU A 124 0.44 10.70 -2.23
CA LEU A 124 0.50 10.96 -0.79
C LEU A 124 0.26 12.44 -0.47
N LEU A 125 0.93 13.35 -1.18
CA LEU A 125 0.78 14.79 -0.98
C LEU A 125 -0.65 15.25 -1.27
N LEU A 126 -1.19 14.87 -2.43
CA LEU A 126 -2.56 15.23 -2.86
C LEU A 126 -3.62 14.72 -1.86
N THR A 127 -3.48 13.47 -1.41
CA THR A 127 -4.42 12.87 -0.46
C THR A 127 -4.35 13.57 0.89
N THR A 128 -3.13 13.86 1.38
CA THR A 128 -2.92 14.53 2.67
C THR A 128 -3.48 15.95 2.64
N GLU A 129 -3.20 16.71 1.58
CA GLU A 129 -3.73 18.07 1.43
C GLU A 129 -5.26 18.09 1.34
N ALA A 130 -5.86 17.17 0.58
CA ALA A 130 -7.31 17.06 0.50
C ALA A 130 -7.93 16.70 1.86
N ALA A 131 -7.32 15.77 2.60
CA ALA A 131 -7.79 15.38 3.92
C ALA A 131 -7.71 16.53 4.93
N GLU A 132 -6.62 17.30 4.91
CA GLU A 132 -6.44 18.50 5.74
C GLU A 132 -7.53 19.55 5.47
N LYS A 133 -7.82 19.83 4.19
CA LYS A 133 -8.90 20.75 3.79
C LYS A 133 -10.28 20.29 4.29
N MET A 134 -10.46 18.99 4.46
CA MET A 134 -11.70 18.38 4.94
C MET A 134 -11.72 18.15 6.46
N GLY A 135 -10.62 18.43 7.17
CA GLY A 135 -10.48 18.17 8.61
C GLY A 135 -10.48 16.68 8.96
N ILE A 136 -10.03 15.82 8.05
CA ILE A 136 -10.00 14.35 8.24
C ILE A 136 -8.58 13.94 8.64
N PRO A 137 -8.37 13.34 9.84
CA PRO A 137 -7.06 12.81 10.20
C PRO A 137 -6.75 11.57 9.35
N MET A 138 -5.57 11.53 8.75
CA MET A 138 -5.17 10.40 7.90
C MET A 138 -4.09 9.54 8.53
N GLY A 139 -4.28 8.23 8.39
CA GLY A 139 -3.31 7.20 8.72
C GLY A 139 -2.68 6.65 7.45
N PHE A 140 -1.34 6.61 7.38
CA PHE A 140 -0.65 5.97 6.26
C PHE A 140 0.39 4.95 6.72
N LYS A 141 0.38 3.77 6.10
CA LYS A 141 1.46 2.80 6.14
C LYS A 141 2.35 3.02 4.91
N LEU A 142 3.62 3.35 5.13
CA LEU A 142 4.61 3.42 4.07
C LEU A 142 5.31 2.06 3.92
N VAL A 143 5.32 1.54 2.70
CA VAL A 143 6.10 0.36 2.29
C VAL A 143 6.92 0.73 1.06
N ARG A 144 8.02 0.02 0.81
CA ARG A 144 8.68 0.11 -0.50
C ARG A 144 7.79 -0.51 -1.58
N GLY A 145 7.40 -1.77 -1.42
CA GLY A 145 6.52 -2.48 -2.35
C GLY A 145 6.85 -3.98 -2.38
N ALA A 146 5.95 -4.79 -2.93
CA ALA A 146 6.11 -6.24 -3.00
C ALA A 146 5.89 -6.84 -4.39
N TYR A 147 5.61 -6.01 -5.40
CA TYR A 147 5.11 -6.47 -6.71
C TYR A 147 5.98 -6.00 -7.90
N MET A 148 7.18 -5.46 -7.64
CA MET A 148 8.12 -4.89 -8.62
C MET A 148 8.21 -5.69 -9.93
N SER A 149 8.49 -6.99 -9.85
CA SER A 149 8.68 -7.82 -11.05
C SER A 149 7.41 -7.94 -11.88
N THR A 150 6.26 -8.11 -11.22
CA THR A 150 4.96 -8.23 -11.89
C THR A 150 4.58 -6.92 -12.57
N GLU A 151 4.80 -5.79 -11.89
CA GLU A 151 4.51 -4.46 -12.45
C GLU A 151 5.35 -4.16 -13.69
N SER A 152 6.66 -4.40 -13.64
CA SER A 152 7.54 -4.16 -14.80
C SER A 152 7.19 -5.05 -15.99
N LYS A 153 6.92 -6.34 -15.76
CA LYS A 153 6.50 -7.28 -16.82
C LYS A 153 5.17 -6.87 -17.44
N LEU A 154 4.22 -6.41 -16.62
CA LEU A 154 2.92 -5.95 -17.10
C LEU A 154 3.09 -4.73 -18.00
N ALA A 155 3.81 -3.70 -17.55
CA ALA A 155 4.06 -2.49 -18.34
C ALA A 155 4.76 -2.80 -19.68
N GLU A 156 5.78 -3.66 -19.65
CA GLU A 156 6.50 -4.11 -20.85
C GLU A 156 5.58 -4.85 -21.82
N SER A 157 4.77 -5.80 -21.34
CA SER A 157 3.81 -6.54 -22.18
C SER A 157 2.77 -5.64 -22.84
N LEU A 158 2.53 -4.47 -22.23
CA LEU A 158 1.62 -3.45 -22.70
C LEU A 158 2.34 -2.37 -23.55
N GLY A 159 3.67 -2.38 -23.66
CA GLY A 159 4.43 -1.39 -24.41
C GLY A 159 4.51 -0.01 -23.73
N TYR A 160 4.43 0.02 -22.39
CA TYR A 160 4.53 1.24 -21.58
C TYR A 160 5.81 1.24 -20.74
N GLU A 161 6.25 2.43 -20.34
CA GLU A 161 7.31 2.56 -19.34
C GLU A 161 6.85 1.97 -18.00
N SER A 162 7.79 1.31 -17.32
CA SER A 162 7.54 0.74 -16.00
C SER A 162 7.08 1.81 -14.99
N PRO A 163 6.02 1.56 -14.22
CA PRO A 163 5.48 2.50 -13.24
C PRO A 163 6.35 2.60 -11.98
N ILE A 164 7.32 1.68 -11.83
CA ILE A 164 8.23 1.65 -10.69
C ILE A 164 9.48 2.47 -10.97
N HIS A 165 10.16 2.94 -9.93
CA HIS A 165 11.43 3.65 -10.05
C HIS A 165 12.51 2.84 -10.77
N ASN A 166 13.39 3.55 -11.49
CA ASN A 166 14.42 2.92 -12.32
C ASN A 166 15.52 2.25 -11.49
N THR A 167 15.77 2.74 -10.27
CA THR A 167 16.75 2.16 -9.35
C THR A 167 16.18 1.91 -7.96
N ILE A 168 16.81 1.00 -7.22
CA ILE A 168 16.49 0.76 -5.81
C ILE A 168 16.76 2.02 -4.96
N GLN A 169 17.78 2.80 -5.31
CA GLN A 169 18.12 4.04 -4.62
C GLN A 169 17.01 5.09 -4.77
N ASP A 170 16.40 5.20 -5.95
CA ASP A 170 15.26 6.09 -6.17
C ASP A 170 14.06 5.69 -5.30
N THR A 171 13.80 4.38 -5.16
CA THR A 171 12.77 3.87 -4.24
C THR A 171 13.09 4.21 -2.79
N HIS A 172 14.36 4.15 -2.40
CA HIS A 172 14.80 4.54 -1.05
C HIS A 172 14.66 6.04 -0.81
N ASN A 173 15.03 6.87 -1.78
CA ASN A 173 14.86 8.32 -1.72
C ASN A 173 13.36 8.67 -1.60
N CYS A 174 12.51 8.06 -2.42
CA CYS A 174 11.05 8.24 -2.35
C CYS A 174 10.49 7.82 -0.98
N PHE A 175 10.93 6.69 -0.44
CA PHE A 175 10.54 6.23 0.90
C PHE A 175 10.93 7.23 1.99
N ASN A 176 12.18 7.71 1.97
CA ASN A 176 12.70 8.64 2.96
C ASN A 176 12.00 10.00 2.88
N ASP A 177 11.78 10.51 1.67
CA ASP A 177 11.04 11.76 1.44
C ASP A 177 9.61 11.68 1.98
N CYS A 178 8.89 10.60 1.65
CA CYS A 178 7.53 10.38 2.13
C CYS A 178 7.49 10.21 3.66
N SER A 179 8.48 9.53 4.23
CA SER A 179 8.60 9.33 5.67
C SER A 179 8.84 10.65 6.40
N SER A 180 9.80 11.46 5.93
CA SER A 180 10.08 12.77 6.49
C SER A 180 8.87 13.69 6.43
N PHE A 181 8.20 13.73 5.28
CA PHE A 181 6.97 14.50 5.10
C PHE A 181 5.88 14.09 6.11
N LEU A 182 5.60 12.79 6.25
CA LEU A 182 4.57 12.31 7.17
C LEU A 182 4.94 12.51 8.65
N LEU A 183 6.22 12.31 9.02
CA LEU A 183 6.68 12.56 10.38
C LEU A 183 6.54 14.04 10.75
N GLU A 184 6.91 14.95 9.84
CA GLU A 184 6.73 16.39 10.04
C GLU A 184 5.24 16.74 10.19
N LYS A 185 4.37 16.19 9.32
CA LYS A 185 2.93 16.40 9.40
C LYS A 185 2.32 15.92 10.72
N VAL A 186 2.60 14.67 11.11
CA VAL A 186 2.08 14.07 12.35
C VAL A 186 2.65 14.75 13.59
N SER A 187 3.85 15.33 13.52
CA SER A 187 4.41 16.10 14.64
C SER A 187 3.70 17.44 14.87
N ASN A 188 3.03 17.98 13.85
CA ASN A 188 2.41 19.30 13.85
C ASN A 188 0.87 19.27 13.76
N GLY A 189 0.25 18.08 13.72
CA GLY A 189 -1.18 17.96 13.52
C GLY A 189 -1.69 16.52 13.69
N PRO A 190 -3.02 16.33 13.61
CA PRO A 190 -3.63 15.02 13.78
C PRO A 190 -3.30 14.09 12.62
N GLY A 191 -3.04 12.82 12.93
CA GLY A 191 -2.63 11.85 11.93
C GLY A 191 -1.76 10.75 12.53
N SER A 192 -1.40 9.76 11.71
CA SER A 192 -0.51 8.69 12.15
C SER A 192 0.23 8.07 10.97
N VAL A 193 1.46 7.61 11.22
CA VAL A 193 2.30 6.96 10.22
C VAL A 193 2.84 5.64 10.75
N VAL A 194 2.80 4.61 9.90
CA VAL A 194 3.46 3.32 10.12
C VAL A 194 4.56 3.16 9.08
N LEU A 195 5.81 3.15 9.53
CA LEU A 195 6.97 2.93 8.66
C LEU A 195 7.32 1.44 8.62
N ALA A 196 6.94 0.74 7.56
CA ALA A 196 7.22 -0.69 7.42
C ALA A 196 8.57 -0.89 6.69
N THR A 197 9.63 -1.13 7.46
CA THR A 197 10.99 -1.29 6.95
C THR A 197 11.77 -2.33 7.77
N HIS A 198 12.70 -3.01 7.11
CA HIS A 198 13.70 -3.88 7.74
C HIS A 198 15.07 -3.19 7.89
N ASN A 199 15.16 -1.88 7.63
CA ASN A 199 16.40 -1.11 7.75
C ASN A 199 16.68 -0.73 9.21
N ILE A 200 17.88 -1.08 9.69
CA ILE A 200 18.33 -0.98 11.10
C ILE A 200 18.45 0.48 11.57
N GLU A 201 18.57 1.44 10.66
CA GLU A 201 18.73 2.87 11.00
C GLU A 201 17.45 3.55 11.55
N SER A 202 16.36 2.81 11.71
CA SER A 202 15.04 3.34 12.09
C SER A 202 14.83 3.25 13.61
N GLY A 203 15.18 4.30 14.37
CA GLY A 203 15.10 4.35 15.84
C GLY A 203 13.69 4.54 16.45
N PHE A 204 12.69 3.75 16.03
CA PHE A 204 11.27 3.95 16.40
C PHE A 204 10.65 2.77 17.18
N GLN A 205 9.44 2.95 17.73
CA GLN A 205 8.63 1.85 18.26
C GLN A 205 8.34 0.83 17.14
N VAL A 206 8.60 -0.45 17.42
CA VAL A 206 8.52 -1.53 16.41
C VAL A 206 7.31 -2.40 16.65
N SER A 207 6.56 -2.67 15.58
CA SER A 207 5.50 -3.70 15.54
C SER A 207 5.85 -4.77 14.51
N LYS A 208 5.58 -6.04 14.82
CA LYS A 208 5.84 -7.17 13.92
C LYS A 208 4.58 -7.57 13.16
N TYR A 209 4.60 -7.47 11.84
CA TYR A 209 3.53 -7.99 10.98
C TYR A 209 3.61 -9.53 10.97
N MET A 210 2.54 -10.20 11.44
CA MET A 210 2.49 -11.65 11.57
C MET A 210 1.36 -12.24 10.73
N PRO A 211 1.66 -12.96 9.62
CA PRO A 211 0.65 -13.71 8.91
C PRO A 211 0.17 -14.89 9.77
N PHE A 212 -1.12 -15.19 9.72
CA PHE A 212 -1.70 -16.36 10.39
C PHE A 212 -2.79 -16.98 9.50
N GLY A 213 -2.92 -18.31 9.56
CA GLY A 213 -3.92 -19.06 8.81
C GLY A 213 -3.38 -20.39 8.26
N PRO A 214 -4.25 -21.18 7.61
CA PRO A 214 -3.87 -22.40 6.90
C PRO A 214 -2.79 -22.14 5.84
N VAL A 215 -1.93 -23.15 5.61
CA VAL A 215 -0.76 -23.05 4.72
C VAL A 215 -1.17 -22.60 3.32
N GLU A 216 -2.16 -23.26 2.71
CA GLU A 216 -2.71 -22.90 1.40
C GLU A 216 -3.12 -21.43 1.27
N MET A 217 -3.65 -20.80 2.33
CA MET A 217 -4.02 -19.37 2.29
C MET A 217 -2.81 -18.44 2.41
N VAL A 218 -1.75 -18.86 3.11
CA VAL A 218 -0.53 -18.04 3.29
C VAL A 218 0.52 -18.27 2.19
N MET A 219 0.36 -19.28 1.34
CA MET A 219 1.30 -19.58 0.26
C MET A 219 1.64 -18.36 -0.63
N PRO A 220 0.68 -17.54 -1.10
CA PRO A 220 1.00 -16.35 -1.88
C PRO A 220 1.88 -15.35 -1.12
N TYR A 221 1.65 -15.18 0.19
CA TYR A 221 2.50 -14.35 1.04
C TYR A 221 3.92 -14.90 1.16
N LEU A 222 4.07 -16.22 1.35
CA LEU A 222 5.37 -16.88 1.46
C LEU A 222 6.19 -16.76 0.18
N ILE A 223 5.57 -16.87 -0.99
CA ILE A 223 6.23 -16.66 -2.29
C ILE A 223 6.80 -15.23 -2.38
N ARG A 224 6.00 -14.21 -2.03
CA ARG A 224 6.48 -12.81 -2.02
C ARG A 224 7.64 -12.59 -1.05
N ARG A 225 7.60 -13.22 0.13
CA ARG A 225 8.73 -13.18 1.09
C ARG A 225 9.96 -13.89 0.56
N ALA A 226 9.81 -14.99 -0.17
CA ALA A 226 10.92 -15.69 -0.81
C ALA A 226 11.56 -14.82 -1.92
N GLU A 227 10.74 -14.12 -2.71
CA GLU A 227 11.22 -13.19 -3.74
C GLU A 227 11.95 -11.99 -3.15
N GLU A 228 11.38 -11.33 -2.13
CA GLU A 228 12.02 -10.24 -1.41
C GLU A 228 13.38 -10.65 -0.83
N ASN A 229 13.41 -11.81 -0.17
CA ASN A 229 14.63 -12.33 0.44
C ASN A 229 15.59 -12.99 -0.55
N ARG A 230 15.26 -13.05 -1.84
CA ARG A 230 16.17 -13.61 -2.86
C ARG A 230 17.48 -12.83 -2.92
N GLY A 231 17.42 -11.51 -2.73
CA GLY A 231 18.60 -10.65 -2.61
C GLY A 231 19.42 -10.94 -1.34
N LEU A 232 18.76 -11.12 -0.19
CA LEU A 232 19.39 -11.52 1.08
C LEU A 232 20.08 -12.90 0.99
N LEU A 233 19.45 -13.86 0.32
CA LEU A 233 20.03 -15.17 0.03
C LEU A 233 21.27 -15.07 -0.87
N SER A 234 21.31 -14.09 -1.77
CA SER A 234 22.51 -13.80 -2.58
C SER A 234 23.60 -13.04 -1.79
N ALA A 235 23.21 -12.22 -0.82
CA ALA A 235 24.09 -11.53 0.14
C ALA A 235 24.64 -12.44 1.26
N SER A 236 24.63 -13.76 1.03
CA SER A 236 25.10 -14.81 1.95
C SER A 236 26.54 -14.65 2.46
N GLY A 237 27.35 -13.73 1.92
CA GLY A 237 28.71 -13.49 2.36
C GLY A 237 28.79 -12.97 3.81
N PHE A 238 27.94 -11.99 4.16
CA PHE A 238 27.96 -11.36 5.48
C PHE A 238 27.36 -12.29 6.55
N ASP A 239 26.24 -12.95 6.24
CA ASP A 239 25.62 -13.94 7.15
C ASP A 239 26.52 -15.15 7.38
N LYS A 240 27.21 -15.66 6.34
CA LYS A 240 28.23 -16.71 6.50
C LYS A 240 29.38 -16.26 7.39
N GLN A 241 29.78 -14.99 7.31
CA GLN A 241 30.85 -14.44 8.15
C GLN A 241 30.42 -14.35 9.62
N LEU A 242 29.20 -13.88 9.89
CA LEU A 242 28.63 -13.83 11.24
C LEU A 242 28.42 -15.23 11.83
N MET A 243 27.87 -16.15 11.04
CA MET A 243 27.72 -17.56 11.43
C MET A 243 29.06 -18.19 11.77
N ARG A 244 30.12 -17.97 10.97
CA ARG A 244 31.48 -18.45 11.27
C ARG A 244 32.04 -17.85 12.55
N LYS A 245 31.83 -16.54 12.80
CA LYS A 245 32.26 -15.89 14.04
C LYS A 245 31.55 -16.49 15.26
N GLU A 246 30.24 -16.70 15.19
CA GLU A 246 29.47 -17.30 16.28
C GLU A 246 29.84 -18.77 16.51
N LEU A 247 30.07 -19.55 15.45
CA LEU A 247 30.55 -20.93 15.57
C LEU A 247 31.92 -20.96 16.28
N GLY A 248 32.83 -20.08 15.89
CA GLY A 248 34.15 -19.95 16.52
C GLY A 248 34.06 -19.55 17.99
N ARG A 249 33.12 -18.65 18.35
CA ARG A 249 32.85 -18.28 19.74
C ARG A 249 32.38 -19.48 20.56
N ARG A 250 31.44 -20.27 20.03
CA ARG A 250 30.90 -21.47 20.70
C ARG A 250 31.93 -22.57 20.86
N LEU A 251 32.77 -22.80 19.84
CA LEU A 251 33.86 -23.77 19.91
C LEU A 251 34.90 -23.36 20.97
N LYS A 252 35.27 -22.08 21.03
CA LYS A 252 36.18 -21.58 22.09
C LYS A 252 35.59 -21.74 23.49
N ALA A 253 34.28 -21.52 23.65
CA ALA A 253 33.57 -21.71 24.91
C ALA A 253 33.30 -23.17 25.29
N ALA A 254 33.57 -24.12 24.39
CA ALA A 254 33.43 -25.56 24.63
C ALA A 254 34.79 -26.27 24.84
N VAL A 255 35.90 -25.60 24.51
CA VAL A 255 37.28 -26.10 24.61
C VAL A 255 38.02 -25.52 25.83
N PHE A 256 37.41 -24.56 26.52
CA PHE A 256 37.79 -24.03 27.84
C PHE A 256 36.56 -24.01 28.75
#